data_AF-A0A537KHR7-F1
#
_entry.id   AF-A0A537KHR7-F1
#
_cell.length_a   1.000
_cell.length_b   1.000
_cell.length_c   1.000
_cell.angle_alpha   90.00
_cell.angle_beta   90.00
_cell.angle_gamma   90.00
#
_symmetry.space_group_name_H-M   'P 1'
#
loop_
_entity.id
_entity.type
_entity.pdbx_description
1 polymer ?
#
loop_
_entity_poly.entity_id
_entity_poly.type
_entity_poly.pdbx_seq_one_letter_code
_entity_poly.pdbx_strand_id
1 'polypeptide(L)'
;MQGLGFGTVIKFLLEFKTNFWKDFDDETGFLLTDEEIPTWWTQLPSESNLLTGWLGGPNATKKIFEPDPSLLQIALLSLSSIFHIPPAMLKEELSNYKIINWLNHPHVKGGYSYNTLYSDKSKEILATPVNNTIYFAGEAICTGDSQGTVESALQSGHDVAKMMIGHLRSEKKE
;
A
#
# COMPACT_ATOMS: atom_id res chain seq x y z
N MET A 1 -13.53 13.98 7.67
CA MET A 1 -14.19 13.12 6.68
C MET A 1 -14.70 11.88 7.40
N GLN A 2 -16.01 11.78 7.63
CA GLN A 2 -16.64 10.59 8.18
C GLN A 2 -17.22 9.80 6.99
N GLY A 3 -16.91 8.51 6.87
CA GLY A 3 -17.52 7.60 5.89
C GLY A 3 -16.61 7.00 4.80
N LEU A 4 -15.35 7.43 4.70
CA LEU A 4 -14.32 6.72 3.91
C LEU A 4 -13.30 6.11 4.86
N GLY A 5 -12.96 4.85 4.60
CA GLY A 5 -11.91 4.15 5.30
C GLY A 5 -10.55 4.52 4.74
N PHE A 6 -9.53 4.56 5.59
CA PHE A 6 -8.14 4.69 5.16
C PHE A 6 -7.29 3.60 5.80
N GLY A 7 -6.76 2.70 4.97
CA GLY A 7 -6.07 1.50 5.41
C GLY A 7 -4.69 1.80 5.96
N THR A 8 -4.18 0.93 6.85
CA THR A 8 -2.79 0.95 7.30
C THR A 8 -2.02 -0.16 6.59
N VAL A 9 -0.80 0.12 6.14
CA VAL A 9 0.08 -0.85 5.49
C VAL A 9 1.52 -0.64 5.96
N ILE A 10 2.21 -1.74 6.24
CA ILE A 10 3.66 -1.80 6.40
C ILE A 10 4.21 -2.73 5.31
N LYS A 11 5.21 -2.25 4.56
CA LYS A 11 5.97 -3.06 3.60
C LYS A 11 7.35 -3.39 4.14
N PHE A 12 7.80 -4.62 3.90
CA PHE A 12 9.11 -5.14 4.26
C PHE A 12 9.86 -5.46 2.97
N LEU A 13 10.88 -4.70 2.63
CA LEU A 13 11.74 -4.95 1.48
C LEU A 13 13.01 -5.60 2.02
N LEU A 14 13.17 -6.91 1.83
CA LEU A 14 14.29 -7.67 2.35
C LEU A 14 15.13 -8.20 1.19
N GLU A 15 16.36 -7.72 1.08
CA GLU A 15 17.31 -8.16 0.08
C GLU A 15 18.27 -9.18 0.69
N PHE A 16 18.34 -10.37 0.10
CA PHE A 16 19.18 -11.46 0.55
C PHE A 16 20.40 -11.67 -0.38
N LYS A 17 21.41 -12.39 0.09
CA LYS A 17 22.56 -12.79 -0.73
C LYS A 17 22.19 -13.85 -1.77
N THR A 18 21.26 -14.72 -1.40
CA THR A 18 20.76 -15.81 -2.24
C THR A 18 19.24 -15.80 -2.30
N ASN A 19 18.69 -16.44 -3.32
CA ASN A 19 17.25 -16.61 -3.53
C ASN A 19 16.79 -17.98 -2.99
N PHE A 20 17.04 -18.24 -1.71
CA PHE A 20 16.76 -19.53 -1.04
C PHE A 20 15.31 -20.03 -1.18
N TRP A 21 14.35 -19.13 -1.44
CA TRP A 21 12.96 -19.53 -1.70
C TRP A 21 12.79 -20.31 -3.00
N LYS A 22 13.73 -20.20 -3.96
CA LYS A 22 13.72 -21.03 -5.17
C LYS A 22 13.98 -22.51 -4.90
N ASP A 23 14.63 -22.84 -3.77
CA ASP A 23 14.80 -24.23 -3.35
C ASP A 23 13.48 -24.86 -2.92
N PHE A 24 12.50 -24.03 -2.54
CA PHE A 24 11.13 -24.46 -2.24
C PHE A 24 10.32 -24.62 -3.53
N ASP A 25 10.26 -23.59 -4.36
CA ASP A 25 9.61 -23.57 -5.68
C ASP A 25 10.13 -22.36 -6.49
N ASP A 26 10.69 -22.61 -7.68
CA ASP A 26 11.32 -21.60 -8.53
C ASP A 26 10.32 -20.69 -9.26
N GLU A 27 9.04 -21.07 -9.30
CA GLU A 27 7.92 -20.29 -9.84
C GLU A 27 7.12 -19.56 -8.73
N THR A 28 7.61 -19.55 -7.49
CA THR A 28 6.95 -18.86 -6.37
C THR A 28 6.83 -17.35 -6.63
N GLY A 29 5.65 -16.91 -7.05
CA GLY A 29 5.32 -15.49 -7.19
C GLY A 29 4.80 -14.86 -5.89
N PHE A 30 3.94 -15.57 -5.17
CA PHE A 30 3.27 -15.11 -3.95
C PHE A 30 3.20 -16.22 -2.90
N LEU A 31 3.32 -15.82 -1.63
CA LEU A 31 3.13 -16.67 -0.46
C LEU A 31 2.08 -16.05 0.44
N LEU A 32 1.08 -16.85 0.81
CA LEU A 32 0.00 -16.49 1.73
C LEU A 32 0.01 -17.50 2.87
N THR A 33 0.18 -16.99 4.10
CA THR A 33 0.48 -17.81 5.28
C THR A 33 -0.25 -17.27 6.50
N ASP A 34 -0.31 -18.05 7.57
CA ASP A 34 -0.90 -17.65 8.85
C ASP A 34 0.13 -17.00 9.81
N GLU A 35 1.32 -16.67 9.32
CA GLU A 35 2.38 -16.03 10.11
C GLU A 35 2.06 -14.55 10.42
N GLU A 36 2.80 -13.99 11.39
CA GLU A 36 2.65 -12.59 11.80
C GLU A 36 2.79 -11.59 10.64
N ILE A 37 3.70 -11.87 9.70
CA ILE A 37 3.73 -11.23 8.37
C ILE A 37 3.22 -12.26 7.35
N PRO A 38 1.94 -12.18 6.95
CA PRO A 38 1.27 -13.29 6.28
C PRO A 38 1.52 -13.34 4.77
N THR A 39 1.84 -12.20 4.15
CA THR A 39 1.89 -12.05 2.69
C THR A 39 3.29 -11.69 2.23
N TRP A 40 3.82 -12.46 1.28
CA TRP A 40 5.11 -12.21 0.65
C TRP A 40 5.01 -12.39 -0.86
N TRP A 41 5.84 -11.67 -1.62
CA TRP A 41 6.02 -11.92 -3.05
C TRP A 41 7.46 -11.73 -3.48
N THR A 42 7.83 -12.47 -4.52
CA THR A 42 9.11 -12.35 -5.21
C THR A 42 8.99 -11.32 -6.33
N GLN A 43 10.10 -11.05 -7.05
CA GLN A 43 10.08 -10.10 -8.18
C GLN A 43 9.81 -10.76 -9.54
N LEU A 44 9.22 -11.97 -9.57
CA LEU A 44 8.93 -12.66 -10.82
C LEU A 44 8.14 -11.77 -11.81
N PRO A 45 8.47 -11.81 -13.11
CA PRO A 45 9.46 -12.68 -13.76
C PRO A 45 10.91 -12.17 -13.70
N SER A 46 11.17 -11.04 -13.03
CA SER A 46 12.53 -10.53 -12.87
C SER A 46 13.30 -11.34 -11.83
N GLU A 47 14.53 -11.71 -12.16
CA GLU A 47 15.42 -12.32 -11.19
C GLU A 47 15.91 -11.26 -10.19
N SER A 48 15.63 -11.49 -8.92
CA SER A 48 16.03 -10.61 -7.83
C SER A 48 16.10 -11.39 -6.54
N ASN A 49 17.02 -11.00 -5.66
CA ASN A 49 17.07 -11.49 -4.27
C ASN A 49 16.23 -10.62 -3.32
N LEU A 50 15.28 -9.85 -3.86
CA LEU A 50 14.35 -9.05 -3.08
C LEU A 50 13.06 -9.83 -2.82
N LEU A 51 12.81 -10.11 -1.54
CA LEU A 51 11.52 -10.59 -1.08
C LEU A 51 10.75 -9.42 -0.46
N THR A 52 9.51 -9.23 -0.89
CA THR A 52 8.65 -8.17 -0.36
C THR A 52 7.57 -8.75 0.54
N GLY A 53 7.61 -8.39 1.81
CA GLY A 53 6.56 -8.70 2.78
C GLY A 53 5.55 -7.57 2.88
N TRP A 54 4.31 -7.92 3.20
CA TRP A 54 3.22 -6.99 3.37
C TRP A 54 2.38 -7.34 4.59
N LEU A 55 2.13 -6.31 5.40
CA LEU A 55 1.22 -6.37 6.53
C LEU A 55 0.23 -5.22 6.41
N GLY A 56 -1.05 -5.54 6.31
CA GLY A 56 -2.12 -4.55 6.20
C GLY A 56 -3.17 -4.63 7.30
N GLY A 57 -4.06 -3.63 7.30
CA GLY A 57 -5.26 -3.63 8.13
C GLY A 57 -4.97 -3.53 9.63
N PRO A 58 -5.86 -4.08 10.49
CA PRO A 58 -5.74 -3.97 11.94
C PRO A 58 -4.43 -4.54 12.51
N ASN A 59 -3.85 -5.56 11.86
CA ASN A 59 -2.59 -6.14 12.31
C ASN A 59 -1.42 -5.18 12.06
N ALA A 60 -1.42 -4.43 10.94
CA ALA A 60 -0.47 -3.37 10.72
C ALA A 60 -0.63 -2.24 11.75
N THR A 61 -1.88 -1.83 12.05
CA THR A 61 -2.18 -0.79 13.04
C THR A 61 -1.63 -1.11 14.44
N LYS A 62 -1.65 -2.38 14.86
CA LYS A 62 -1.08 -2.81 16.15
C LYS A 62 0.44 -2.64 16.24
N LYS A 63 1.14 -2.54 15.11
CA LYS A 63 2.62 -2.50 15.05
C LYS A 63 3.19 -1.13 14.64
N ILE A 64 2.36 -0.08 14.61
CA ILE A 64 2.77 1.22 14.03
C ILE A 64 3.86 1.94 14.83
N PHE A 65 3.95 1.68 16.14
CA PHE A 65 4.96 2.29 17.01
C PHE A 65 6.19 1.39 17.20
N GLU A 66 6.18 0.21 16.58
CA GLU A 66 7.34 -0.69 16.63
C GLU A 66 8.48 -0.11 15.79
N PRO A 67 9.71 -0.09 16.31
CA PRO A 67 10.86 0.37 15.54
C PRO A 67 11.26 -0.67 14.48
N ASP A 68 11.90 -0.21 13.41
CA ASP A 68 12.33 -1.05 12.28
C ASP A 68 13.07 -2.34 12.70
N PRO A 69 14.00 -2.35 13.70
CA PRO A 69 14.65 -3.59 14.14
C PRO A 69 13.69 -4.63 14.73
N SER A 70 12.67 -4.21 15.49
CA SER A 70 11.64 -5.12 16.03
C SER A 70 10.77 -5.68 14.90
N LEU A 71 10.37 -4.82 13.97
CA LEU A 71 9.61 -5.22 12.78
C LEU A 71 10.40 -6.20 11.90
N LEU A 72 11.69 -5.97 11.71
CA LEU A 72 12.59 -6.89 11.00
C LEU A 72 12.67 -8.25 11.69
N GLN A 73 12.77 -8.27 13.02
CA GLN A 73 12.79 -9.53 13.77
C GLN A 73 11.51 -10.35 13.54
N ILE A 74 10.34 -9.71 13.58
CA ILE A 74 9.05 -10.36 13.33
C ILE A 74 8.99 -10.91 11.89
N ALA A 75 9.48 -10.14 10.92
CA ALA A 75 9.59 -10.55 9.52
C ALA A 75 10.50 -11.79 9.35
N LEU A 76 11.69 -11.79 9.96
CA LEU A 76 12.62 -12.92 9.89
C LEU A 76 12.07 -14.16 10.61
N LEU A 77 11.33 -14.00 11.71
CA LEU A 77 10.64 -15.12 12.38
C LEU A 77 9.53 -15.70 11.50
N SER A 78 8.75 -14.86 10.82
CA SER A 78 7.72 -15.30 9.87
C SER A 78 8.37 -16.12 8.74
N LEU A 79 9.42 -15.59 8.10
CA LEU A 79 10.15 -16.29 7.04
C LEU A 79 10.82 -17.58 7.54
N SER A 80 11.31 -17.58 8.77
CA SER A 80 11.89 -18.77 9.39
C SER A 80 10.89 -19.91 9.51
N SER A 81 9.66 -19.59 9.92
CA SER A 81 8.57 -20.57 9.98
C SER A 81 8.20 -21.08 8.58
N ILE A 82 8.05 -20.17 7.61
CA ILE A 82 7.64 -20.48 6.24
C ILE A 82 8.64 -21.40 5.52
N PHE A 83 9.93 -21.07 5.60
CA PHE A 83 10.97 -21.79 4.84
C PHE A 83 11.73 -22.82 5.67
N HIS A 84 11.40 -22.96 6.96
CA HIS A 84 12.10 -23.83 7.90
C HIS A 84 13.60 -23.53 8.02
N ILE A 85 13.99 -22.26 7.84
CA ILE A 85 15.37 -21.79 7.97
C ILE A 85 15.52 -21.08 9.32
N PRO A 86 16.46 -21.48 10.20
CA PRO A 86 16.77 -20.77 11.43
C PRO A 86 16.92 -19.24 11.26
N PRO A 87 16.35 -18.41 12.17
CA PRO A 87 16.38 -16.95 12.03
C PRO A 87 17.80 -16.36 11.97
N ALA A 88 18.77 -17.02 12.62
CA ALA A 88 20.16 -16.62 12.57
C ALA A 88 20.75 -16.70 11.15
N MET A 89 20.45 -17.78 10.41
CA MET A 89 20.91 -17.93 9.03
C MET A 89 20.21 -16.95 8.09
N LEU A 90 18.90 -16.73 8.25
CA LEU A 90 18.20 -15.68 7.48
C LEU A 90 18.80 -14.29 7.72
N LYS A 91 19.19 -13.99 8.97
CA LYS A 91 19.84 -12.72 9.32
C LYS A 91 21.24 -12.61 8.72
N GLU A 92 22.00 -13.70 8.65
CA GLU A 92 23.30 -13.73 7.99
C GLU A 92 23.18 -13.58 6.47
N GLU A 93 22.11 -14.12 5.87
CA GLU A 93 21.80 -13.98 4.45
C GLU A 93 21.25 -12.61 4.07
N LEU A 94 20.71 -11.84 5.03
CA LEU A 94 20.15 -10.52 4.77
C LEU A 94 21.27 -9.52 4.44
N SER A 95 21.29 -9.03 3.20
CA SER A 95 22.23 -8.02 2.73
C SER A 95 21.76 -6.61 3.06
N ASN A 96 20.46 -6.35 2.88
CA ASN A 96 19.88 -5.04 3.11
C ASN A 96 18.40 -5.17 3.45
N TYR A 97 17.85 -4.15 4.10
CA TYR A 97 16.42 -4.09 4.32
C TYR A 97 15.90 -2.65 4.34
N LYS A 98 14.64 -2.51 3.93
CA LYS A 98 13.87 -1.28 4.14
C LYS A 98 12.47 -1.63 4.60
N ILE A 99 12.07 -1.04 5.72
CA ILE A 99 10.71 -1.13 6.22
C ILE A 99 10.02 0.20 5.96
N ILE A 100 8.83 0.15 5.37
CA ILE A 100 8.04 1.32 5.02
C ILE A 100 6.71 1.22 5.75
N ASN A 101 6.61 1.94 6.86
CA ASN A 101 5.36 2.14 7.58
C ASN A 101 4.65 3.39 7.06
N TRP A 102 3.63 3.20 6.23
CA TRP A 102 2.92 4.30 5.57
C TRP A 102 2.10 5.16 6.52
N LEU A 103 1.79 4.68 7.73
CA LEU A 103 1.04 5.48 8.72
C LEU A 103 1.92 6.55 9.39
N ASN A 104 3.20 6.25 9.57
CA ASN A 104 4.16 7.16 10.22
C ASN A 104 4.81 8.14 9.24
N HIS A 105 4.43 8.09 7.96
CA HIS A 105 5.01 8.97 6.96
C HIS A 105 4.47 10.41 7.13
N PRO A 106 5.31 11.47 7.10
CA PRO A 106 4.87 12.84 7.43
C PRO A 106 3.73 13.38 6.55
N HIS A 107 3.68 12.91 5.30
CA HIS A 107 2.74 13.40 4.30
C HIS A 107 1.65 12.38 3.94
N VAL A 108 1.75 11.16 4.46
CA VAL A 108 0.87 10.05 4.09
C VAL A 108 0.39 9.40 5.39
N LYS A 109 -0.92 9.32 5.60
CA LYS A 109 -1.52 8.87 6.87
C LYS A 109 -2.07 7.46 6.80
N GLY A 110 -1.39 6.57 6.09
CA GLY A 110 -1.84 5.20 5.80
C GLY A 110 -1.52 4.74 4.38
N GLY A 111 -1.94 3.54 4.00
CA GLY A 111 -1.71 2.98 2.67
C GLY A 111 -2.58 3.66 1.61
N TYR A 112 -3.87 3.34 1.62
CA TYR A 112 -4.84 3.77 0.62
C TYR A 112 -6.27 3.65 1.17
N SER A 113 -7.21 4.32 0.53
CA SER A 113 -8.59 4.34 0.96
C SER A 113 -9.33 3.02 0.65
N TYR A 114 -10.41 2.75 1.40
CA TYR A 114 -11.30 1.61 1.18
C TYR A 114 -12.76 2.00 1.41
N ASN A 115 -13.67 1.27 0.76
CA ASN A 115 -15.11 1.49 0.88
C ASN A 115 -15.64 1.06 2.25
N THR A 116 -16.50 1.89 2.81
CA THR A 116 -17.37 1.62 3.96
C THR A 116 -18.83 1.74 3.52
N LEU A 117 -19.77 1.45 4.43
CA LEU A 117 -21.21 1.62 4.18
C LEU A 117 -21.63 3.06 3.81
N TYR A 118 -20.76 4.05 4.03
CA TYR A 118 -21.04 5.46 3.76
C TYR A 118 -20.20 6.05 2.61
N SER A 119 -19.41 5.23 1.93
CA SER A 119 -18.41 5.73 0.98
C SER A 119 -19.00 6.40 -0.25
N ASP A 120 -20.12 5.93 -0.79
CA ASP A 120 -20.75 6.55 -1.96
C ASP A 120 -21.11 8.01 -1.68
N LYS A 121 -21.81 8.25 -0.55
CA LYS A 121 -22.16 9.60 -0.11
C LYS A 121 -20.92 10.46 0.17
N SER A 122 -19.88 9.89 0.77
CA SER A 122 -18.62 10.62 1.00
C SER A 122 -17.92 10.99 -0.31
N LYS A 123 -17.91 10.10 -1.31
CA LYS A 123 -17.31 10.32 -2.63
C LYS A 123 -18.05 11.41 -3.40
N GLU A 124 -19.38 11.40 -3.39
CA GLU A 124 -20.20 12.47 -3.99
C GLU A 124 -19.87 13.85 -3.43
N ILE A 125 -19.74 13.95 -2.10
CA ILE A 125 -19.35 15.20 -1.43
C ILE A 125 -17.95 15.63 -1.85
N LEU A 126 -16.98 14.70 -1.87
CA LEU A 126 -15.59 15.00 -2.24
C LEU A 126 -15.43 15.37 -3.71
N ALA A 127 -16.26 14.82 -4.60
CA ALA A 127 -16.27 15.15 -6.01
C ALA A 127 -16.89 16.53 -6.30
N THR A 128 -17.58 17.13 -5.33
CA THR A 128 -18.24 18.44 -5.48
C THR A 128 -17.26 19.59 -5.19
N PRO A 129 -17.03 20.53 -6.13
CA PRO A 129 -16.17 21.68 -5.89
C PRO A 129 -16.72 22.63 -4.81
N VAL A 130 -15.83 23.29 -4.07
CA VAL A 130 -16.20 24.37 -3.14
C VAL A 130 -16.15 25.70 -3.88
N ASN A 131 -17.32 26.34 -4.03
CA ASN A 131 -17.49 27.63 -4.71
C ASN A 131 -16.83 27.69 -6.10
N ASN A 132 -16.78 26.56 -6.82
CA ASN A 132 -16.07 26.42 -8.09
C ASN A 132 -14.61 26.93 -8.09
N THR A 133 -13.99 27.01 -6.91
CA THR A 133 -12.64 27.56 -6.69
C THR A 133 -11.70 26.48 -6.18
N ILE A 134 -12.16 25.65 -5.25
CA ILE A 134 -11.38 24.54 -4.68
C ILE A 134 -11.95 23.23 -5.21
N TYR A 135 -11.06 22.42 -5.77
CA TYR A 135 -11.37 21.13 -6.37
C TYR A 135 -10.53 20.04 -5.71
N PHE A 136 -11.06 18.83 -5.61
CA PHE A 136 -10.37 17.69 -5.00
C PHE A 136 -10.22 16.55 -6.00
N ALA A 137 -9.01 16.01 -6.11
CA ALA A 137 -8.69 14.82 -6.88
C ALA A 137 -7.88 13.84 -6.01
N GLY A 138 -7.84 12.57 -6.40
CA GLY A 138 -7.07 11.53 -5.72
C GLY A 138 -7.77 10.17 -5.75
N GLU A 139 -7.02 9.13 -5.36
CA GLU A 139 -7.48 7.73 -5.39
C GLU A 139 -8.80 7.50 -4.64
N ALA A 140 -9.03 8.26 -3.55
CA ALA A 140 -10.20 8.13 -2.70
C ALA A 140 -11.50 8.72 -3.29
N ILE A 141 -11.39 9.52 -4.36
CA ILE A 141 -12.49 10.32 -4.93
C ILE A 141 -13.04 9.67 -6.21
N CYS A 142 -12.41 8.59 -6.68
CA CYS A 142 -12.88 7.87 -7.86
C CYS A 142 -14.28 7.27 -7.62
N THR A 143 -15.19 7.54 -8.57
CA THR A 143 -16.57 7.05 -8.58
C THR A 143 -16.71 5.65 -9.15
N GLY A 144 -15.64 5.08 -9.71
CA GLY A 144 -15.59 3.68 -10.18
C GLY A 144 -15.18 2.69 -9.09
N ASP A 145 -15.13 1.40 -9.48
CA ASP A 145 -14.85 0.28 -8.58
C ASP A 145 -13.35 0.13 -8.21
N SER A 146 -12.48 0.97 -8.77
CA SER A 146 -11.02 0.85 -8.63
C SER A 146 -10.43 1.75 -7.54
N GLN A 147 -11.16 2.06 -6.47
CA GLN A 147 -10.62 2.87 -5.36
C GLN A 147 -9.32 2.27 -4.79
N GLY A 148 -8.40 3.11 -4.30
CA GLY A 148 -7.15 2.64 -3.73
C GLY A 148 -6.05 2.35 -4.77
N THR A 149 -6.26 2.71 -6.04
CA THR A 149 -5.30 2.45 -7.12
C THR A 149 -4.72 3.73 -7.74
N VAL A 150 -3.61 3.54 -8.45
CA VAL A 150 -2.94 4.61 -9.20
C VAL A 150 -3.80 5.09 -10.37
N GLU A 151 -4.47 4.17 -11.05
CA GLU A 151 -5.38 4.45 -12.17
C GLU A 151 -6.54 5.35 -11.72
N SER A 152 -7.10 5.09 -10.54
CA SER A 152 -8.14 5.95 -9.95
C SER A 152 -7.64 7.34 -9.61
N ALA A 153 -6.42 7.46 -9.07
CA ALA A 153 -5.81 8.77 -8.84
C ALA A 153 -5.63 9.54 -10.16
N LEU A 154 -5.13 8.87 -11.19
CA LEU A 154 -4.93 9.45 -12.51
C LEU A 154 -6.25 9.91 -13.14
N GLN A 155 -7.26 9.04 -13.14
CA GLN A 155 -8.58 9.32 -13.71
C GLN A 155 -9.25 10.50 -13.01
N SER A 156 -9.27 10.50 -11.67
CA SER A 156 -9.86 11.60 -10.89
C SER A 156 -9.18 12.96 -11.17
N GLY A 157 -7.85 12.98 -11.33
CA GLY A 157 -7.13 14.20 -11.69
C GLY A 157 -7.51 14.71 -13.07
N HIS A 158 -7.65 13.82 -14.05
CA HIS A 158 -8.09 14.17 -15.39
C HIS A 158 -9.53 14.73 -15.41
N ASP A 159 -10.44 14.14 -14.66
CA ASP A 159 -11.84 14.56 -14.61
C ASP A 159 -12.02 15.91 -13.92
N VAL A 160 -11.29 16.14 -12.83
CA VAL A 160 -11.24 17.44 -12.16
C VAL A 160 -10.66 18.52 -13.06
N ALA A 161 -9.59 18.22 -13.80
CA ALA A 161 -9.02 19.17 -14.75
C ALA A 161 -10.03 19.57 -15.84
N LYS A 162 -10.81 18.61 -16.37
CA LYS A 162 -11.90 18.89 -17.32
C LYS A 162 -12.98 19.78 -16.72
N MET A 163 -13.37 19.53 -15.47
CA MET A 163 -14.37 20.33 -14.75
C MET A 163 -13.90 21.78 -14.58
N MET A 164 -12.64 21.99 -14.18
CA MET A 164 -12.04 23.32 -14.06
C MET A 164 -12.03 24.08 -15.41
N ILE A 165 -11.61 23.41 -16.49
CA ILE A 165 -11.60 24.00 -17.84
C ILE A 165 -13.02 24.34 -18.31
N GLY A 166 -13.99 23.47 -18.02
CA GLY A 166 -15.40 23.69 -18.32
C GLY A 166 -15.93 24.96 -17.67
N HIS A 167 -15.66 25.13 -16.37
CA HIS A 167 -16.09 26.30 -15.60
C HIS A 167 -15.47 27.61 -16.11
N LEU A 168 -14.16 27.64 -16.37
CA LEU A 168 -13.48 28.82 -16.93
C LEU A 168 -13.99 29.22 -18.31
N ARG A 169 -14.52 28.26 -19.09
CA ARG A 169 -15.11 28.53 -20.41
C ARG A 169 -16.53 29.05 -20.32
N SER A 170 -17.31 28.67 -19.30
CA SER A 170 -18.65 29.23 -19.07
C SER A 170 -18.58 30.67 -18.60
N GLU A 171 -17.65 31.02 -17.70
CA GLU A 171 -17.49 32.40 -17.22
C GLU A 171 -17.08 33.40 -18.31
N LYS A 172 -16.38 32.94 -19.36
CA LYS A 172 -16.00 33.79 -20.50
C LYS A 172 -17.12 34.06 -21.51
N LYS A 173 -18.26 33.38 -21.38
CA LYS A 173 -19.41 33.54 -22.29
C LYS A 173 -20.47 34.49 -21.74
N GLU A 174 -20.35 34.91 -20.50
CA GLU A 174 -21.14 35.99 -19.85
C GLU A 174 -20.36 37.31 -19.91
#